data_AF-A0A6A5SN72-F1
#
_entry.id   AF-A0A6A5SN72-F1
#
_cell.length_a   1.000
_cell.length_b   1.000
_cell.length_c   1.000
_cell.angle_alpha   90.00
_cell.angle_beta   90.00
_cell.angle_gamma   90.00
#
_symmetry.space_group_name_H-M   'P 1'
#
loop_
_entity.id
_entity.type
_entity.pdbx_description
1 polymer ?
#
loop_
_entity_poly.entity_id
_entity_poly.type
_entity_poly.pdbx_seq_one_letter_code
_entity_poly.pdbx_strand_id
1 'polypeptide(L)'
;DAFNRLRWSIFEDVSTILVLDDPRSQNPYFSPFLGHAIAAEPASQIPLTKIAITNWYIDDYSLYDYEPPEPLLVSRADGGTITVADVVEQLSAYFASHREDIFMVL
;
A
#
# COMPACT_ATOMS: atom_id res chain seq x y z
N ASP A 1 2.17 6.72 12.40
CA ASP A 1 2.60 6.13 11.13
C ASP A 1 1.77 6.77 10.02
N ALA A 2 2.37 7.10 8.89
CA ALA A 2 1.68 7.72 7.76
C ALA A 2 0.57 6.80 7.21
N PHE A 3 0.85 5.50 7.10
CA PHE A 3 -0.13 4.53 6.59
C PHE A 3 -1.37 4.39 7.48
N ASN A 4 -1.24 4.55 8.79
CA ASN A 4 -2.38 4.50 9.73
C ASN A 4 -3.37 5.66 9.55
N ARG A 5 -2.98 6.71 8.82
CA ARG A 5 -3.85 7.86 8.50
C ARG A 5 -4.56 7.69 7.17
N LEU A 6 -4.20 6.69 6.37
CA LEU A 6 -4.80 6.47 5.06
C LEU A 6 -6.07 5.63 5.20
N ARG A 7 -7.17 6.15 4.65
CA ARG A 7 -8.31 5.33 4.27
C ARG A 7 -8.11 4.95 2.82
N TRP A 8 -7.62 3.73 2.62
CA TRP A 8 -7.17 3.22 1.33
C TRP A 8 -7.70 1.82 1.09
N SER A 9 -8.28 1.62 -0.10
CA SER A 9 -8.53 0.30 -0.67
C SER A 9 -7.46 0.00 -1.71
N ILE A 10 -6.70 -1.08 -1.52
CA ILE A 10 -5.65 -1.50 -2.47
C ILE A 10 -6.20 -1.89 -3.85
N PHE A 11 -7.52 -2.09 -3.97
CA PHE A 11 -8.19 -2.44 -5.21
C PHE A 11 -8.75 -1.23 -5.96
N GLU A 12 -8.74 -0.04 -5.34
CA GLU A 12 -9.25 1.18 -5.93
C GLU A 12 -8.12 2.07 -6.44
N ASP A 13 -8.49 3.02 -7.29
CA ASP A 13 -7.59 4.04 -7.82
C ASP A 13 -7.07 4.94 -6.69
N VAL A 14 -5.82 5.38 -6.81
CA VAL A 14 -5.15 6.23 -5.82
C VAL A 14 -5.91 7.54 -5.54
N SER A 15 -6.69 8.03 -6.52
CA SER A 15 -7.54 9.22 -6.34
C SER A 15 -8.68 9.05 -5.34
N THR A 16 -9.07 7.82 -4.98
CA THR A 16 -10.11 7.57 -3.98
C THR A 16 -9.59 7.60 -2.55
N ILE A 17 -8.26 7.64 -2.38
CA ILE A 17 -7.62 7.58 -1.06
C ILE A 17 -7.84 8.89 -0.31
N LEU A 18 -8.24 8.74 0.95
CA LEU A 18 -8.42 9.85 1.88
C LEU A 18 -7.40 9.78 3.01
N VAL A 19 -6.95 10.94 3.48
CA VAL A 19 -6.00 11.11 4.56
C VAL A 19 -6.72 11.71 5.77
N LEU A 20 -6.57 11.06 6.92
CA LEU A 20 -6.98 11.61 8.21
C LEU A 20 -5.97 12.67 8.66
N ASP A 21 -6.34 13.95 8.52
CA ASP A 21 -5.45 15.09 8.76
C ASP A 21 -4.99 15.17 10.21
N ASP A 22 -5.92 15.19 11.16
CA ASP A 22 -5.63 15.17 12.59
C ASP A 22 -6.30 13.95 13.25
N PRO A 23 -5.55 12.84 13.47
CA PRO A 23 -6.09 11.65 14.10
C PRO A 23 -6.41 11.84 15.60
N ARG A 24 -6.02 12.96 16.21
CA ARG A 24 -6.31 13.29 17.61
C ARG A 24 -7.46 14.30 17.75
N SER A 25 -7.94 14.87 16.65
CA SER A 25 -9.06 15.81 16.65
C SER A 25 -10.35 15.13 17.10
N GLN A 26 -11.17 15.83 17.87
CA GLN A 26 -12.52 15.40 18.22
C GLN A 26 -13.47 15.44 17.02
N ASN A 27 -13.13 16.23 16.00
CA ASN A 27 -13.82 16.31 14.72
C ASN A 27 -12.83 15.89 13.61
N PRO A 28 -12.72 14.59 13.31
CA PRO A 28 -11.80 14.10 12.30
C PRO A 28 -12.20 14.65 10.92
N TYR A 29 -11.22 15.16 10.20
CA TYR A 29 -11.37 15.66 8.84
C TYR A 29 -10.54 14.81 7.89
N PHE A 30 -11.11 14.56 6.71
CA PHE A 30 -10.47 13.78 5.66
C PHE A 30 -10.21 14.67 4.45
N SER A 31 -8.96 14.68 4.00
CA SER A 31 -8.54 15.33 2.76
C SER A 31 -8.14 14.30 1.71
N PRO A 32 -8.18 14.66 0.41
CA PRO A 32 -7.68 13.78 -0.65
C PRO A 32 -6.18 13.48 -0.48
N PHE A 33 -5.76 12.26 -0.80
CA PHE A 33 -4.33 11.89 -0.79
C PHE A 33 -3.51 12.62 -1.86
N LEU A 34 -4.07 12.78 -3.06
CA LEU A 34 -3.39 13.47 -4.16
C LEU A 34 -3.12 14.94 -3.79
N GLY A 35 -1.84 15.32 -3.82
CA GLY A 35 -1.38 16.65 -3.42
C GLY A 35 -1.24 16.85 -1.91
N HIS A 36 -1.52 15.83 -1.08
CA HIS A 36 -1.33 15.90 0.36
C HIS A 36 0.14 15.65 0.75
N ALA A 37 0.65 16.38 1.75
CA ALA A 37 2.05 16.31 2.17
C ALA A 37 2.51 14.90 2.59
N ILE A 38 1.59 14.09 3.13
CA ILE A 38 1.84 12.70 3.53
C ILE A 38 2.35 11.83 2.38
N ALA A 39 1.98 12.14 1.13
CA ALA A 39 2.41 11.40 -0.04
C ALA A 39 3.94 11.45 -0.22
N ALA A 40 4.57 12.56 0.19
CA ALA A 40 6.01 12.76 0.12
C ALA A 40 6.77 12.30 1.39
N GLU A 41 6.05 11.87 2.44
CA GLU A 41 6.70 11.34 3.64
C GLU A 41 7.41 10.01 3.33
N PRO A 42 8.54 9.70 3.99
CA PRO A 42 9.17 8.38 3.88
C PRO A 42 8.21 7.26 4.28
N ALA A 43 8.21 6.15 3.54
CA ALA A 43 7.37 4.99 3.83
C ALA A 43 7.76 4.23 5.11
N SER A 44 8.95 4.52 5.65
CA SER A 44 9.44 3.89 6.87
C SER A 44 10.32 4.85 7.65
N GLN A 45 10.38 4.66 8.97
CA GLN A 45 11.24 5.47 9.86
C GLN A 45 12.73 5.35 9.50
N ILE A 46 13.13 4.18 9.02
CA ILE A 46 14.44 3.94 8.42
C ILE A 46 14.32 4.23 6.92
N PRO A 47 15.16 5.08 6.32
CA PRO A 47 15.15 5.29 4.88
C PRO A 47 15.43 3.98 4.13
N LEU A 48 14.42 3.49 3.40
CA LEU A 48 14.53 2.30 2.57
C LEU A 48 14.50 2.71 1.09
N THR A 49 15.35 2.06 0.29
CA THR A 49 15.37 2.23 -1.18
C THR A 49 14.63 1.11 -1.91
N LYS A 50 14.29 0.04 -1.19
CA LYS A 50 13.53 -1.11 -1.70
C LYS A 50 12.65 -1.70 -0.59
N ILE A 51 11.39 -2.01 -0.90
CA ILE A 51 10.47 -2.74 -0.03
C ILE A 51 9.91 -3.92 -0.82
N ALA A 52 9.98 -5.13 -0.26
CA ALA A 52 9.32 -6.30 -0.82
C ALA A 52 7.99 -6.51 -0.09
N ILE A 53 6.90 -6.64 -0.84
CA ILE A 53 5.55 -6.88 -0.34
C ILE A 53 5.10 -8.24 -0.86
N THR A 54 4.77 -9.14 0.07
CA THR A 54 4.31 -10.50 -0.21
C THR A 54 2.93 -10.70 0.38
N ASN A 55 2.07 -11.41 -0.36
CA ASN A 55 0.87 -11.99 0.24
C ASN A 55 1.24 -13.38 0.79
N TRP A 56 0.92 -13.63 2.06
CA TRP A 56 1.11 -14.93 2.67
C TRP A 56 -0.17 -15.34 3.39
N TYR A 57 -0.66 -16.55 3.13
CA TYR A 57 -1.82 -17.11 3.80
C TYR A 57 -1.40 -17.72 5.14
N ILE A 58 -1.95 -17.25 6.26
CA ILE A 58 -1.60 -17.70 7.62
C ILE A 58 -2.51 -18.85 8.11
N ASP A 59 -3.50 -19.29 7.34
CA ASP A 59 -4.37 -20.39 7.79
C ASP A 59 -3.75 -21.77 7.52
N ASP A 60 -3.67 -22.56 8.59
CA ASP A 60 -2.95 -23.84 8.77
C ASP A 60 -3.52 -25.01 7.91
N TYR A 61 -4.52 -24.72 7.07
CA TYR A 61 -5.01 -25.66 6.07
C TYR A 61 -4.20 -25.47 4.80
N SER A 62 -3.13 -26.26 4.71
CA SER A 62 -2.37 -26.53 3.50
C SER A 62 -3.29 -26.74 2.29
N LEU A 63 -3.61 -25.66 1.56
CA LEU A 63 -3.91 -25.74 0.15
C LEU A 63 -2.61 -26.18 -0.51
N TYR A 64 -2.44 -27.50 -0.67
CA TYR A 64 -1.20 -28.15 -1.10
C TYR A 64 -0.68 -27.64 -2.46
N ASP A 65 -1.50 -26.89 -3.21
CA ASP A 65 -1.19 -26.39 -4.55
C ASP A 65 -1.20 -24.85 -4.65
N TYR A 66 -1.25 -24.11 -3.54
CA TYR A 66 -1.17 -22.64 -3.60
C TYR A 66 0.29 -22.19 -3.77
N GLU A 67 0.63 -21.67 -4.96
CA GLU A 67 1.86 -20.93 -5.19
C GLU A 67 1.58 -19.43 -5.04
N PRO A 68 2.16 -18.74 -4.03
CA PRO A 68 1.97 -17.31 -3.90
C PRO A 68 2.59 -16.59 -5.11
N PRO A 69 1.97 -15.49 -5.58
CA PRO A 69 2.54 -14.73 -6.68
C PRO A 69 3.87 -14.11 -6.26
N GLU A 70 4.70 -13.78 -7.25
CA GLU A 70 5.99 -13.14 -7.03
C GLU A 70 5.83 -11.86 -6.16
N PRO A 71 6.76 -11.60 -5.22
CA PRO A 71 6.69 -10.41 -4.39
C PRO A 71 6.67 -9.13 -5.22
N LEU A 72 5.81 -8.18 -4.85
CA LEU A 72 5.91 -6.82 -5.38
C LEU A 72 7.16 -6.17 -4.78
N LEU A 73 8.03 -5.65 -5.65
CA LEU A 73 9.23 -4.94 -5.25
C LEU A 73 9.04 -3.43 -5.47
N VAL A 74 8.60 -2.74 -4.41
CA VAL A 74 8.49 -1.28 -4.43
C VAL A 74 9.88 -0.67 -4.44
N SER A 75 10.16 0.16 -5.43
CA SER A 75 11.40 0.93 -5.54
C SER A 75 11.18 2.16 -6.41
N ARG A 76 12.05 3.16 -6.26
CA ARG A 76 12.06 4.34 -7.14
C ARG A 76 13.09 4.17 -8.24
N ALA A 77 12.79 4.69 -9.43
CA ALA A 77 13.71 4.67 -10.57
C ALA A 77 15.00 5.46 -10.31
N ASP A 78 14.94 6.48 -9.45
CA ASP A 78 16.08 7.29 -9.03
C ASP A 78 16.91 6.66 -7.90
N GLY A 79 16.50 5.51 -7.37
CA GLY A 79 17.15 4.86 -6.22
C GLY A 79 17.01 5.63 -4.89
N GLY A 80 16.15 6.65 -4.85
CA GLY A 80 15.90 7.47 -3.67
C GLY A 80 15.13 6.72 -2.56
N THR A 81 14.94 7.41 -1.44
CA THR A 81 14.11 6.91 -0.34
C THR A 81 12.68 6.74 -0.81
N ILE A 82 12.12 5.56 -0.54
CA ILE A 82 10.72 5.24 -0.84
C ILE A 82 9.80 6.11 0.01
N THR A 83 8.81 6.70 -0.65
CA THR A 83 7.77 7.51 -0.05
C THR A 83 6.46 6.73 0.08
N VAL A 84 5.52 7.28 0.84
CA VAL A 84 4.16 6.73 0.95
C VAL A 84 3.50 6.63 -0.43
N ALA A 85 3.67 7.63 -1.30
CA ALA A 85 3.14 7.62 -2.66
C ALA A 85 3.69 6.44 -3.47
N ASP A 86 5.01 6.20 -3.42
CA ASP A 86 5.64 5.11 -4.15
C ASP A 86 5.03 3.74 -3.78
N VAL A 87 4.77 3.52 -2.49
CA VAL A 87 4.14 2.29 -1.99
C VAL A 87 2.70 2.19 -2.48
N VAL A 88 1.91 3.24 -2.29
CA VAL A 88 0.48 3.26 -2.62
C VAL A 88 0.27 3.04 -4.12
N GLU A 89 1.00 3.75 -4.96
CA GLU A 89 0.86 3.67 -6.42
C GLU A 89 1.26 2.30 -6.97
N GLN A 90 2.42 1.78 -6.54
CA GLN A 90 2.90 0.48 -7.01
C GLN A 90 2.05 -0.67 -6.48
N LEU A 91 1.57 -0.58 -5.23
CA LEU A 91 0.71 -1.60 -4.65
C LEU A 91 -0.68 -1.59 -5.29
N SER A 92 -1.31 -0.43 -5.45
CA SER A 92 -2.61 -0.32 -6.12
C SER A 92 -2.54 -0.84 -7.56
N ALA A 93 -1.49 -0.50 -8.32
CA ALA A 93 -1.30 -1.01 -9.67
C ALA A 93 -1.12 -2.53 -9.73
N TYR A 94 -0.35 -3.08 -8.78
CA TYR A 94 -0.13 -4.52 -8.67
C TYR A 94 -1.43 -5.28 -8.34
N PHE A 95 -2.17 -4.84 -7.33
CA PHE A 95 -3.42 -5.51 -6.93
C PHE A 95 -4.56 -5.31 -7.93
N ALA A 96 -4.60 -4.18 -8.63
CA ALA A 96 -5.53 -3.99 -9.73
C ALA A 96 -5.26 -4.95 -10.90
N SER A 97 -4.00 -5.22 -11.22
CA SER A 97 -3.60 -6.13 -12.32
C SER A 97 -3.72 -7.61 -11.99
N HIS A 98 -3.65 -7.98 -10.70
CA HIS A 98 -3.77 -9.37 -10.22
C HIS A 98 -5.08 -9.63 -9.48
N ARG A 99 -6.09 -8.77 -9.67
CA ARG A 99 -7.35 -8.80 -8.92
C ARG A 99 -8.04 -10.16 -9.01
N GLU A 100 -8.18 -10.70 -10.22
CA GLU A 100 -8.86 -11.98 -10.46
C GLU A 100 -8.13 -13.16 -9.81
N ASP A 101 -6.80 -13.20 -9.92
CA ASP A 101 -5.96 -14.24 -9.30
C ASP A 101 -6.07 -14.22 -7.78
N ILE A 102 -6.15 -13.03 -7.18
CA ILE A 102 -6.27 -12.88 -5.73
C ILE A 102 -7.67 -13.29 -5.23
N PHE A 103 -8.73 -12.97 -5.97
CA PHE A 103 -10.10 -13.36 -5.61
C PHE A 103 -10.43 -14.83 -5.89
N MET A 104 -9.67 -15.51 -6.76
CA MET A 104 -9.82 -16.96 -7.02
C MET A 104 -9.21 -17.84 -5.91
N VAL A 105 -8.38 -17.27 -5.05
CA VAL A 105 -7.66 -17.96 -3.96
C VAL A 105 -8.33 -17.75 -2.60
N LEU A 106 -9.14 -16.70 -2.45
CA LEU A 106 -9.93 -16.40 -1.24
C LEU A 106 -11.34 -17.01 -1.31
#